data_AF-A0AB33JJY3-F1
#
_entry.id   AF-A0AB33JJY3-F1
#
_cell.length_a   1.000
_cell.length_b   1.000
_cell.length_c   1.000
_cell.angle_alpha   90.00
_cell.angle_beta   90.00
_cell.angle_gamma   90.00
#
_symmetry.space_group_name_H-M   'P 1'
#
loop_
_entity.id
_entity.type
_entity.pdbx_description
1 polymer ?
#
loop_
_entity_poly.entity_id
_entity_poly.type
_entity_poly.pdbx_seq_one_letter_code
_entity_poly.pdbx_strand_id
1 'polypeptide(L)'
;MATLFFYFAPAMLGTVLDIDSINQTYSALWGLVGLWLFLRCQGIVRIVSYVICCFLAMFSKENGVLWFAIIPLFAWGFCRLSLRRLYWFVSLALACVAIYGIARLSLPDNPIYANEEYYNLTFAAKFKNIAKFLALTCIPTDYVGIVQRTPFGMVRAVVTFLLAMPFCLSLFVSKYCYWRERVFWTLIVCILIGASIHLATLFTVMHAYASLGLEALLVAFLLNKMILSRRIMSFFILYMVAVFAIATSHWEAARASGFMAQRMGENTLRLLKTPVDSVYSITLEDTVASYSSFVVPPAKAFGWGNAAQHASGYRWPQTWRDTSLQRKDIAAIPRLVKQARRKGYRCVLIYDGESISVASR
;
A
#
# COMPACT_ATOMS: atom_id res chain seq x y z
N MET A 1 12.89 18.78 -9.52
CA MET A 1 12.79 17.42 -10.11
C MET A 1 12.46 16.37 -9.06
N ALA A 2 13.31 16.11 -8.06
CA ALA A 2 13.03 15.08 -7.04
C ALA A 2 11.71 15.28 -6.27
N THR A 3 11.37 16.53 -5.94
CA THR A 3 10.05 16.85 -5.34
C THR A 3 8.89 16.49 -6.26
N LEU A 4 9.00 16.81 -7.56
CA LEU A 4 7.99 16.43 -8.56
C LEU A 4 7.94 14.90 -8.76
N PHE A 5 9.09 14.23 -8.74
CA PHE A 5 9.15 12.77 -8.74
C PHE A 5 8.37 12.19 -7.57
N PHE A 6 8.57 12.70 -6.35
CA PHE A 6 7.83 12.27 -5.16
C PHE A 6 6.31 12.46 -5.31
N TYR A 7 5.88 13.66 -5.74
CA TYR A 7 4.45 13.97 -5.84
C TYR A 7 3.73 13.21 -6.95
N PHE A 8 4.42 12.88 -8.04
CA PHE A 8 3.75 12.26 -9.17
C PHE A 8 3.97 10.76 -9.25
N ALA A 9 5.01 10.20 -8.61
CA ALA A 9 5.34 8.77 -8.70
C ALA A 9 4.09 7.87 -8.60
N PRO A 10 3.98 6.79 -9.40
CA PRO A 10 2.80 5.92 -9.40
C PRO A 10 2.38 5.40 -8.02
N ALA A 11 3.35 5.19 -7.12
CA ALA A 11 3.13 4.79 -5.74
C ALA A 11 2.44 5.87 -4.87
N MET A 12 2.58 7.16 -5.20
CA MET A 12 1.92 8.27 -4.50
C MET A 12 0.40 8.11 -4.54
N LEU A 13 -0.18 8.04 -5.74
CA LEU A 13 -1.62 7.85 -5.90
C LEU A 13 -2.06 6.46 -5.44
N GLY A 14 -1.16 5.47 -5.59
CA GLY A 14 -1.18 4.18 -4.90
C GLY A 14 -1.67 4.24 -3.47
N THR A 15 -1.12 5.21 -2.73
CA THR A 15 -1.38 5.39 -1.31
C THR A 15 -2.42 6.42 -1.03
N VAL A 16 -2.40 7.61 -1.67
CA VAL A 16 -3.32 8.71 -1.34
C VAL A 16 -4.79 8.36 -1.63
N LEU A 17 -5.05 7.53 -2.65
CA LEU A 17 -6.40 7.09 -2.98
C LEU A 17 -6.84 5.85 -2.19
N ASP A 18 -5.97 5.29 -1.35
CA ASP A 18 -6.29 4.15 -0.49
C ASP A 18 -6.97 4.59 0.80
N ILE A 19 -7.75 3.70 1.43
CA ILE A 19 -8.45 3.98 2.68
C ILE A 19 -7.45 4.07 3.85
N ASP A 20 -6.35 3.32 3.78
CA ASP A 20 -5.23 3.35 4.74
C ASP A 20 -4.19 4.46 4.44
N SER A 21 -4.53 5.38 3.52
CA SER A 21 -3.67 6.47 3.05
C SER A 21 -3.14 7.36 4.17
N ILE A 22 -4.01 7.78 5.09
CA ILE A 22 -3.71 8.75 6.14
C ILE A 22 -2.62 8.22 7.06
N ASN A 23 -2.77 6.97 7.52
CA ASN A 23 -1.84 6.31 8.43
C ASN A 23 -0.45 6.20 7.79
N GLN A 24 -0.40 5.76 6.53
CA GLN A 24 0.85 5.63 5.79
C GLN A 24 1.51 6.99 5.49
N THR A 25 0.70 8.01 5.23
CA THR A 25 1.15 9.38 4.93
C THR A 25 1.73 10.05 6.17
N TYR A 26 1.03 10.00 7.32
CA TYR A 26 1.54 10.54 8.57
C TYR A 26 2.79 9.80 9.04
N SER A 27 2.85 8.48 8.89
CA SER A 27 4.05 7.70 9.21
C SER A 27 5.27 8.18 8.41
N ALA A 28 5.12 8.40 7.10
CA ALA A 28 6.19 8.95 6.27
C ALA A 28 6.51 10.41 6.61
N LEU A 29 5.51 11.25 6.87
CA LEU A 29 5.68 12.66 7.24
C LEU A 29 6.54 12.79 8.50
N TRP A 30 6.15 12.13 9.59
CA TRP A 30 6.87 12.19 10.86
C TRP A 30 8.26 11.60 10.73
N GLY A 31 8.44 10.54 9.95
CA GLY A 31 9.75 9.99 9.63
C GLY A 31 10.68 10.98 8.91
N LEU A 32 10.18 11.66 7.87
CA LEU A 32 10.93 12.66 7.11
C LEU A 32 11.22 13.93 7.94
N VAL A 33 10.25 14.39 8.74
CA VAL A 33 10.45 15.50 9.70
C VAL A 33 11.51 15.12 10.74
N GLY A 34 11.42 13.90 11.28
CA GLY A 34 12.40 13.36 12.22
C GLY A 34 13.79 13.30 11.60
N LEU A 35 13.92 12.83 10.35
CA LEU A 35 15.19 12.84 9.61
C LEU A 35 15.73 14.26 9.45
N TRP A 36 14.89 15.21 9.03
CA TRP A 36 15.29 16.60 8.83
C TRP A 36 15.78 17.26 10.13
N LEU A 37 15.02 17.12 11.22
CA LEU A 37 15.39 17.62 12.55
C LEU A 37 16.66 16.95 13.06
N PHE A 38 16.81 15.63 12.84
CA PHE A 38 18.01 14.90 13.25
C PHE A 38 19.28 15.44 12.60
N LEU A 39 19.20 15.79 11.32
CA LEU A 39 20.31 16.36 10.56
C LEU A 39 20.59 17.83 10.91
N ARG A 40 19.59 18.60 11.34
CA ARG A 40 19.71 20.03 11.68
C ARG A 40 20.11 20.29 13.12
N CYS A 41 19.50 19.59 14.07
CA CYS A 41 19.68 19.83 15.50
C CYS A 41 20.91 19.08 16.05
N GLN A 42 21.36 19.44 17.25
CA GLN A 42 22.45 18.75 17.96
C GLN A 42 22.07 18.50 19.43
N GLY A 43 22.90 17.74 20.15
CA GLY A 43 22.72 17.47 21.57
C GLY A 43 21.38 16.83 21.91
N ILE A 44 20.79 17.27 23.03
CA ILE A 44 19.53 16.72 23.55
C ILE A 44 18.34 16.95 22.61
N VAL A 45 18.30 18.09 21.92
CA VAL A 45 17.21 18.42 20.99
C VAL A 45 17.17 17.41 19.85
N ARG A 46 18.32 17.00 19.31
CA ARG A 46 18.41 15.94 18.29
C ARG A 46 17.78 14.63 18.78
N ILE A 47 18.11 14.24 20.01
CA ILE A 47 17.66 12.96 20.60
C ILE A 47 16.14 13.01 20.83
N VAL A 48 15.65 14.08 21.45
CA VAL A 48 14.22 14.26 21.77
C VAL A 48 13.39 14.30 20.49
N SER A 49 13.76 15.14 19.52
CA SER A 49 13.04 15.22 18.23
C SER A 49 13.03 13.90 17.48
N TYR A 50 14.15 13.16 17.50
CA TYR A 50 14.24 11.83 16.89
C TYR A 50 13.28 10.83 17.53
N VAL A 51 13.31 10.70 18.86
CA VAL A 51 12.48 9.74 19.58
C VAL A 51 11.00 10.09 19.40
N ILE A 52 10.62 11.36 19.58
CA ILE A 52 9.23 11.81 19.42
C ILE A 52 8.73 11.56 17.99
N CYS A 53 9.49 11.98 16.97
CA CYS A 53 9.06 11.80 15.59
C CYS A 53 8.96 10.32 15.20
N CYS A 54 9.86 9.46 15.68
CA CYS A 54 9.77 8.03 15.40
C CYS A 54 8.57 7.38 16.11
N PHE A 55 8.24 7.78 17.35
CA PHE A 55 7.02 7.33 18.01
C PHE A 55 5.76 7.82 17.30
N LEU A 56 5.71 9.09 16.87
CA LEU A 56 4.60 9.60 16.08
C LEU A 56 4.44 8.83 14.75
N ALA A 57 5.56 8.51 14.09
CA ALA A 57 5.54 7.70 12.88
C ALA A 57 5.01 6.28 13.12
N MET A 58 5.47 5.63 14.20
CA MET A 58 5.06 4.30 14.64
C MET A 58 3.60 4.25 15.08
N PHE A 59 3.10 5.25 15.81
CA PHE A 59 1.70 5.35 16.22
C PHE A 59 0.77 5.67 15.05
N SER A 60 1.27 6.34 14.01
CA SER A 60 0.52 6.56 12.78
C SER A 60 0.34 5.26 11.99
N LYS A 61 1.39 4.43 11.91
CA LYS A 61 1.35 3.12 11.26
C LYS A 61 2.48 2.23 11.76
N GLU A 62 2.20 0.93 11.89
CA GLU A 62 3.13 -0.11 12.39
C GLU A 62 4.52 -0.04 11.72
N ASN A 63 4.58 0.17 10.40
CA ASN A 63 5.84 0.26 9.67
C ASN A 63 6.68 1.51 9.98
N GLY A 64 6.11 2.49 10.68
CA GLY A 64 6.82 3.66 11.16
C GLY A 64 7.95 3.35 12.13
N VAL A 65 7.93 2.17 12.77
CA VAL A 65 9.03 1.67 13.62
C VAL A 65 10.38 1.68 12.89
N LEU A 66 10.36 1.48 11.57
CA LEU A 66 11.56 1.40 10.74
C LEU A 66 12.34 2.73 10.72
N TRP A 67 11.69 3.86 10.99
CA TRP A 67 12.37 5.16 11.07
C TRP A 67 13.41 5.26 12.19
N PHE A 68 13.26 4.47 13.25
CA PHE A 68 14.30 4.31 14.28
C PHE A 68 15.61 3.73 13.71
N ALA A 69 15.56 2.90 12.67
CA ALA A 69 16.74 2.40 11.98
C ALA A 69 17.19 3.33 10.84
N ILE A 70 16.24 3.82 10.05
CA ILE A 70 16.51 4.61 8.83
C ILE A 70 17.24 5.91 9.15
N ILE A 71 16.78 6.69 10.14
CA ILE A 71 17.34 8.03 10.43
C ILE A 71 18.83 7.98 10.80
N PRO A 72 19.26 7.20 11.81
CA PRO A 72 20.67 7.17 12.19
C PRO A 72 21.54 6.54 11.10
N LEU A 73 21.04 5.51 10.39
CA LEU A 73 21.75 4.91 9.25
C LEU A 73 21.97 5.91 8.12
N PHE A 74 20.93 6.67 7.76
CA PHE A 74 20.99 7.72 6.75
C PHE A 74 22.04 8.77 7.14
N ALA A 75 21.98 9.29 8.38
CA ALA A 75 22.94 10.29 8.85
C ALA A 75 24.38 9.77 8.85
N TRP A 76 24.59 8.48 9.17
CA TRP A 76 25.88 7.82 9.06
C TRP A 76 26.35 7.78 7.61
N GLY A 77 25.52 7.31 6.68
CA GLY A 77 25.87 7.22 5.25
C GLY A 77 26.28 8.54 4.61
N PHE A 78 25.65 9.64 5.04
CA PHE A 78 25.99 11.02 4.62
C PHE A 78 27.14 11.65 5.42
N CYS A 79 27.90 10.85 6.19
CA CYS A 79 29.02 11.31 7.02
C CYS A 79 28.64 12.40 8.05
N ARG A 80 27.37 12.46 8.46
CA ARG A 80 26.87 13.37 9.51
C ARG A 80 26.88 12.72 10.90
N LEU A 81 27.19 11.43 10.97
CA LEU A 81 27.26 10.64 12.20
C LEU A 81 28.46 9.69 12.15
N SER A 82 29.23 9.62 13.25
CA SER A 82 30.31 8.65 13.40
C SER A 82 29.77 7.24 13.66
N LEU A 83 30.55 6.20 13.35
CA LEU A 83 30.13 4.81 13.56
C LEU A 83 29.84 4.51 15.04
N ARG A 84 30.63 5.05 15.97
CA ARG A 84 30.37 4.92 17.43
C ARG A 84 29.02 5.52 17.82
N ARG A 85 28.67 6.69 17.28
CA ARG A 85 27.37 7.32 17.54
C ARG A 85 26.21 6.58 16.86
N LEU A 86 26.43 5.98 15.68
CA LEU A 86 25.44 5.12 15.03
C LEU A 86 25.04 3.98 15.97
N TYR A 87 26.00 3.23 16.50
CA TYR A 87 25.70 2.13 17.44
C TYR A 87 24.94 2.61 18.68
N TRP A 88 25.30 3.78 19.22
CA TRP A 88 24.56 4.36 20.34
C TRP A 88 23.08 4.65 19.99
N PHE A 89 22.81 5.23 18.82
CA PHE A 89 21.42 5.47 18.37
C PHE A 89 20.68 4.18 18.03
N VAL A 90 21.38 3.13 17.56
CA VAL A 90 20.80 1.79 17.36
C VAL A 90 20.41 1.18 18.71
N SER A 91 21.24 1.27 19.74
CA SER A 91 20.88 0.80 21.09
C SER A 91 19.67 1.56 21.65
N LEU A 92 19.63 2.89 21.46
CA LEU A 92 18.48 3.71 21.85
C LEU A 92 17.21 3.31 21.09
N ALA A 93 17.30 3.09 19.78
CA ALA A 93 16.21 2.60 18.96
C ALA A 93 15.66 1.27 19.48
N LEU A 94 16.54 0.29 19.74
CA LEU A 94 16.15 -1.01 20.28
C LEU A 94 15.45 -0.88 21.63
N ALA A 95 15.92 0.00 22.51
CA ALA A 95 15.27 0.27 23.79
C ALA A 95 13.86 0.86 23.59
N CYS A 96 13.69 1.85 22.72
CA CYS A 96 12.37 2.43 22.41
C CYS A 96 11.40 1.40 21.83
N VAL A 97 11.87 0.55 20.90
CA VAL A 97 11.07 -0.52 20.30
C VAL A 97 10.68 -1.58 21.33
N ALA A 98 11.59 -1.95 22.23
CA ALA A 98 11.30 -2.89 23.31
C ALA A 98 10.24 -2.33 24.28
N ILE A 99 10.34 -1.05 24.65
CA ILE A 99 9.33 -0.37 25.49
C ILE A 99 7.96 -0.41 24.82
N TYR A 100 7.89 -0.09 23.53
CA TYR A 100 6.65 -0.18 22.76
C TYR A 100 6.11 -1.62 22.72
N GLY A 101 6.96 -2.61 22.46
CA GLY A 101 6.58 -4.01 22.43
C GLY A 101 5.99 -4.50 23.75
N ILE A 102 6.61 -4.13 24.88
CA ILE A 102 6.10 -4.45 26.23
C ILE A 102 4.73 -3.81 26.44
N ALA A 103 4.58 -2.52 26.09
CA ALA A 103 3.31 -1.82 26.22
C ALA A 103 2.22 -2.46 25.35
N ARG A 104 2.55 -2.84 24.11
CA ARG A 104 1.63 -3.49 23.18
C ARG A 104 1.19 -4.87 23.68
N LEU A 105 2.12 -5.69 24.17
CA LEU A 105 1.83 -7.01 24.73
C LEU A 105 1.06 -6.94 26.06
N SER A 106 1.08 -5.80 26.75
CA SER A 106 0.31 -5.56 27.96
C SER A 106 -1.16 -5.21 27.67
N LEU A 107 -1.51 -4.91 26.41
CA LEU A 107 -2.88 -4.61 26.01
C LEU A 107 -3.66 -5.92 25.75
N PRO A 108 -4.95 -5.99 26.08
CA PRO A 108 -5.76 -7.18 25.82
C PRO A 108 -5.86 -7.45 24.32
N ASP A 109 -5.53 -8.68 23.93
CA ASP A 109 -5.68 -9.15 22.55
C ASP A 109 -7.17 -9.24 22.20
N ASN A 110 -7.62 -8.37 21.30
CA ASN A 110 -8.88 -8.56 20.59
C ASN A 110 -8.57 -9.27 19.27
N PRO A 111 -9.02 -10.51 19.05
CA PRO A 111 -8.84 -11.21 17.79
C PRO A 111 -9.78 -10.60 16.73
N ILE A 112 -9.41 -9.44 16.22
CA ILE A 112 -10.08 -8.82 15.08
C ILE A 112 -9.38 -9.36 13.83
N TYR A 113 -10.05 -10.31 13.17
CA TYR A 113 -9.83 -10.78 11.80
C TYR A 113 -8.39 -10.70 11.28
N ALA A 114 -7.60 -11.74 11.53
CA ALA A 114 -6.27 -11.89 10.95
C ALA A 114 -6.40 -12.28 9.47
N ASN A 115 -5.97 -11.41 8.55
CA ASN A 115 -5.97 -11.74 7.12
C ASN A 115 -4.87 -12.79 6.84
N GLU A 116 -5.28 -14.00 6.44
CA GLU A 116 -4.38 -15.15 6.25
C GLU A 116 -3.25 -14.87 5.24
N GLU A 117 -3.45 -13.94 4.29
CA GLU A 117 -2.41 -13.55 3.34
C GLU A 117 -1.15 -12.99 4.01
N TYR A 118 -1.27 -12.33 5.18
CA TYR A 118 -0.12 -11.80 5.92
C TYR A 118 0.79 -12.90 6.47
N TYR A 119 0.25 -14.10 6.68
CA TYR A 119 0.96 -15.24 7.27
C TYR A 119 1.50 -16.21 6.22
N ASN A 120 1.36 -15.90 4.92
CA ASN A 120 1.97 -16.71 3.88
C ASN A 120 3.50 -16.49 3.84
N LEU A 121 4.23 -17.39 4.49
CA LEU A 121 5.69 -17.35 4.62
C LEU A 121 6.43 -18.14 3.53
N THR A 122 5.75 -18.58 2.47
CA THR A 122 6.40 -19.36 1.39
C THR A 122 7.46 -18.54 0.65
N PHE A 123 8.56 -19.18 0.27
CA PHE A 123 9.64 -18.54 -0.48
C PHE A 123 9.16 -17.90 -1.78
N ALA A 124 8.26 -18.60 -2.50
CA ALA A 124 7.65 -18.09 -3.73
C ALA A 124 6.85 -16.79 -3.50
N ALA A 125 6.11 -16.70 -2.38
CA ALA A 125 5.39 -15.47 -2.02
C ALA A 125 6.36 -14.30 -1.72
N LYS A 126 7.47 -14.57 -1.02
CA LYS A 126 8.47 -13.52 -0.72
C LYS A 126 9.23 -13.06 -1.97
N PHE A 127 9.61 -13.99 -2.84
CA PHE A 127 10.18 -13.63 -4.15
C PHE A 127 9.21 -12.79 -4.97
N LYS A 128 7.92 -13.16 -5.00
CA LYS A 128 6.87 -12.37 -5.65
C LYS A 128 6.73 -10.97 -5.05
N ASN A 129 6.83 -10.81 -3.74
CA ASN A 129 6.81 -9.50 -3.08
C ASN A 129 8.01 -8.63 -3.50
N ILE A 130 9.21 -9.20 -3.55
CA ILE A 130 10.42 -8.49 -4.00
C ILE A 130 10.29 -8.09 -5.47
N ALA A 131 9.83 -9.00 -6.34
CA ALA A 131 9.62 -8.71 -7.75
C ALA A 131 8.59 -7.60 -7.95
N LYS A 132 7.48 -7.61 -7.20
CA LYS A 132 6.49 -6.54 -7.19
C LYS A 132 7.08 -5.21 -6.71
N PHE A 133 7.88 -5.22 -5.66
CA PHE A 133 8.55 -4.00 -5.17
C PHE A 133 9.45 -3.40 -6.24
N LEU A 134 10.34 -4.19 -6.84
CA LEU A 134 11.20 -3.71 -7.91
C LEU A 134 10.40 -3.21 -9.12
N ALA A 135 9.34 -3.91 -9.50
CA ALA A 135 8.46 -3.49 -10.60
C ALA A 135 7.78 -2.14 -10.27
N LEU A 136 7.13 -2.02 -9.11
CA LEU A 136 6.36 -0.83 -8.75
C LEU A 136 7.22 0.39 -8.43
N THR A 137 8.44 0.18 -7.94
CA THR A 137 9.38 1.26 -7.58
C THR A 137 10.29 1.65 -8.74
N CYS A 138 10.83 0.69 -9.49
CA CYS A 138 11.85 0.95 -10.51
C CYS A 138 11.29 1.00 -11.94
N ILE A 139 10.09 0.43 -12.17
CA ILE A 139 9.49 0.32 -13.51
C ILE A 139 8.18 1.13 -13.56
N PRO A 140 8.26 2.43 -13.90
CA PRO A 140 7.08 3.27 -14.09
C PRO A 140 6.29 2.79 -15.30
N THR A 141 5.17 2.11 -15.06
CA THR A 141 4.32 1.49 -16.09
C THR A 141 2.88 1.45 -15.58
N ASP A 142 1.91 1.56 -16.49
CA ASP A 142 0.49 1.41 -16.15
C ASP A 142 0.13 -0.07 -15.86
N TYR A 143 0.33 -0.49 -14.62
CA TYR A 143 -0.01 -1.84 -14.17
C TYR A 143 -1.52 -2.11 -14.12
N VAL A 144 -2.37 -1.08 -13.99
CA VAL A 144 -3.83 -1.24 -14.09
C VAL A 144 -4.20 -1.76 -15.47
N GLY A 145 -3.65 -1.16 -16.53
CA GLY A 145 -3.85 -1.63 -17.90
C GLY A 145 -3.42 -3.08 -18.11
N ILE A 146 -2.29 -3.49 -17.51
CA ILE A 146 -1.80 -4.87 -17.55
C ILE A 146 -2.77 -5.83 -16.84
N VAL A 147 -3.25 -5.47 -15.64
CA VAL A 147 -4.12 -6.33 -14.83
C VAL A 147 -5.50 -6.49 -15.45
N GLN A 148 -6.06 -5.42 -16.02
CA GLN A 148 -7.34 -5.45 -16.71
C GLN A 148 -7.30 -6.23 -18.04
N ARG A 149 -6.11 -6.41 -18.64
CA ARG A 149 -5.88 -7.15 -19.89
C ARG A 149 -6.69 -6.65 -21.09
N THR A 150 -7.07 -5.38 -21.12
CA THR A 150 -7.74 -4.78 -22.29
C THR A 150 -6.70 -4.39 -23.35
N PRO A 151 -7.01 -4.47 -24.66
CA PRO A 151 -6.06 -4.06 -25.70
C PRO A 151 -5.55 -2.62 -25.52
N PHE A 152 -6.44 -1.69 -25.19
CA PHE A 152 -6.08 -0.30 -24.92
C PHE A 152 -5.24 -0.14 -23.65
N GLY A 153 -5.56 -0.87 -22.57
CA GLY A 153 -4.77 -0.88 -21.34
C GLY A 153 -3.35 -1.39 -21.55
N MET A 154 -3.17 -2.43 -22.36
CA MET A 154 -1.86 -2.96 -22.73
C MET A 154 -1.04 -1.96 -23.54
N VAL A 155 -1.66 -1.27 -24.52
CA VAL A 155 -0.99 -0.20 -25.28
C VAL A 155 -0.54 0.93 -24.36
N ARG A 156 -1.41 1.38 -23.44
CA ARG A 156 -1.07 2.43 -22.46
C ARG A 156 0.09 2.00 -21.56
N ALA A 157 0.14 0.74 -21.12
CA ALA A 157 1.26 0.20 -20.36
C ALA A 157 2.58 0.27 -21.13
N VAL A 158 2.60 -0.18 -22.40
CA VAL A 158 3.81 -0.12 -23.24
C VAL A 158 4.25 1.32 -23.49
N VAL A 159 3.32 2.23 -23.81
CA VAL A 159 3.63 3.64 -24.06
C VAL A 159 4.20 4.30 -22.80
N THR A 160 3.56 4.12 -21.65
CA THR A 160 4.03 4.71 -20.38
C THR A 160 5.41 4.19 -19.98
N PHE A 161 5.67 2.88 -20.18
CA PHE A 161 7.00 2.29 -20.00
C PHE A 161 8.05 2.97 -20.89
N LEU A 162 7.79 3.05 -22.20
CA LEU A 162 8.74 3.61 -23.17
C LEU A 162 9.03 5.11 -22.93
N LEU A 163 8.03 5.86 -22.48
CA LEU A 163 8.18 7.29 -22.17
C LEU A 163 8.96 7.53 -20.86
N ALA A 164 8.73 6.70 -19.84
CA ALA A 164 9.31 6.92 -18.52
C ALA A 164 10.71 6.30 -18.34
N MET A 165 10.96 5.14 -18.97
CA MET A 165 12.22 4.41 -18.82
C MET A 165 13.49 5.18 -19.20
N PRO A 166 13.52 5.99 -20.27
CA PRO A 166 14.71 6.76 -20.63
C PRO A 166 15.23 7.64 -19.48
N PHE A 167 14.32 8.23 -18.70
CA PHE A 167 14.70 9.01 -17.51
C PHE A 167 15.33 8.12 -16.44
N CYS A 168 14.68 7.02 -16.06
CA CYS A 168 15.20 6.07 -15.07
C CYS A 168 16.57 5.51 -15.48
N LEU A 169 16.72 5.06 -16.73
CA LEU A 169 17.99 4.55 -17.25
C LEU A 169 19.08 5.63 -17.26
N SER A 170 18.72 6.87 -17.60
CA SER A 170 19.68 7.98 -17.56
C SER A 170 20.18 8.25 -16.13
N LEU A 171 19.36 8.05 -15.10
CA LEU A 171 19.76 8.21 -13.71
C LEU A 171 20.65 7.07 -13.22
N PHE A 172 20.24 5.82 -13.48
CA PHE A 172 20.86 4.66 -12.85
C PHE A 172 21.99 4.02 -13.67
N VAL A 173 21.85 3.94 -14.99
CA VAL A 173 22.82 3.24 -15.86
C VAL A 173 23.93 4.18 -16.31
N SER A 174 23.59 5.41 -16.72
CA SER A 174 24.61 6.34 -17.26
C SER A 174 25.59 6.86 -16.20
N LYS A 175 25.31 6.61 -14.91
CA LYS A 175 26.07 7.10 -13.76
C LYS A 175 26.45 5.99 -12.77
N TYR A 176 26.71 4.79 -13.29
CA TYR A 176 27.15 3.64 -12.50
C TYR A 176 28.40 3.92 -11.65
N CYS A 177 29.23 4.91 -12.01
CA CYS A 177 30.38 5.32 -11.22
C CYS A 177 30.01 5.74 -9.78
N TYR A 178 28.84 6.36 -9.57
CA TYR A 178 28.37 6.75 -8.24
C TYR A 178 27.86 5.58 -7.39
N TRP A 179 27.72 4.39 -7.97
CA TRP A 179 27.42 3.18 -7.20
C TRP A 179 28.57 2.80 -6.28
N ARG A 180 29.77 3.38 -6.47
CA ARG A 180 30.88 3.21 -5.52
C ARG A 180 30.75 4.11 -4.29
N GLU A 181 29.92 5.14 -4.33
CA GLU A 181 29.74 6.04 -3.18
C GLU A 181 28.93 5.36 -2.08
N ARG A 182 29.42 5.45 -0.84
CA ARG A 182 28.73 4.92 0.34
C ARG A 182 27.31 5.49 0.52
N VAL A 183 27.10 6.74 0.12
CA VAL A 183 25.78 7.41 0.18
C VAL A 183 24.76 6.67 -0.67
N PHE A 184 25.14 6.23 -1.88
CA PHE A 184 24.26 5.50 -2.78
C PHE A 184 23.74 4.20 -2.13
N TRP A 185 24.64 3.36 -1.63
CA TRP A 185 24.26 2.12 -0.96
C TRP A 185 23.50 2.36 0.34
N THR A 186 23.83 3.40 1.09
CA THR A 186 23.08 3.74 2.29
C THR A 186 21.63 4.08 1.96
N LEU A 187 21.39 4.85 0.90
CA LEU A 187 20.03 5.16 0.43
C LEU A 187 19.28 3.91 -0.02
N ILE A 188 19.93 3.01 -0.77
CA ILE A 188 19.35 1.72 -1.16
C ILE A 188 18.96 0.89 0.07
N VAL A 189 19.84 0.79 1.07
CA VAL A 189 19.55 0.06 2.31
C VAL A 189 18.41 0.73 3.07
N CYS A 190 18.37 2.05 3.18
CA CYS A 190 17.25 2.77 3.80
C CYS A 190 15.92 2.49 3.09
N ILE A 191 15.90 2.48 1.74
CA ILE A 191 14.73 2.15 0.93
C ILE A 191 14.24 0.73 1.23
N LEU A 192 15.17 -0.25 1.24
CA LEU A 192 14.85 -1.65 1.56
C LEU A 192 14.35 -1.81 3.00
N ILE A 193 14.96 -1.12 3.96
CA ILE A 193 14.47 -1.09 5.35
C ILE A 193 13.05 -0.53 5.38
N GLY A 194 12.77 0.60 4.71
CA GLY A 194 11.43 1.20 4.64
C GLY A 194 10.36 0.27 4.06
N ALA A 195 10.71 -0.58 3.10
CA ALA A 195 9.81 -1.58 2.52
C ALA A 195 9.78 -2.92 3.28
N SER A 196 10.72 -3.17 4.21
CA SER A 196 11.01 -4.51 4.74
C SER A 196 9.84 -5.22 5.41
N ILE A 197 9.05 -4.52 6.22
CA ILE A 197 7.88 -5.11 6.90
C ILE A 197 6.85 -5.62 5.87
N HIS A 198 6.65 -4.87 4.79
CA HIS A 198 5.70 -5.22 3.72
C HIS A 198 6.25 -6.29 2.78
N LEU A 199 7.56 -6.31 2.55
CA LEU A 199 8.22 -7.41 1.86
C LEU A 199 8.11 -8.73 2.65
N ALA A 200 8.26 -8.66 3.98
CA ALA A 200 8.16 -9.79 4.88
C ALA A 200 6.72 -10.30 5.09
N THR A 201 5.72 -9.45 4.87
CA THR A 201 4.30 -9.80 5.01
C THR A 201 3.62 -9.82 3.63
N LEU A 202 2.87 -8.77 3.29
CA LEU A 202 2.14 -8.58 2.05
C LEU A 202 2.58 -7.28 1.37
N PHE A 203 3.06 -7.36 0.13
CA PHE A 203 3.44 -6.18 -0.64
C PHE A 203 2.39 -5.83 -1.71
N THR A 204 1.90 -4.59 -1.67
CA THR A 204 0.96 -3.99 -2.63
C THR A 204 1.41 -2.57 -2.99
N VAL A 205 0.69 -1.90 -3.90
CA VAL A 205 1.06 -0.56 -4.41
C VAL A 205 1.17 0.47 -3.30
N MET A 206 0.24 0.47 -2.33
CA MET A 206 0.27 1.39 -1.19
C MET A 206 1.56 1.26 -0.36
N HIS A 207 2.16 0.08 -0.32
CA HIS A 207 3.33 -0.20 0.51
C HIS A 207 4.62 0.38 -0.07
N ALA A 208 4.67 0.65 -1.38
CA ALA A 208 5.80 1.33 -2.02
C ALA A 208 5.96 2.78 -1.53
N TYR A 209 4.89 3.41 -1.04
CA TYR A 209 4.96 4.76 -0.49
C TYR A 209 5.81 4.87 0.77
N ALA A 210 5.92 3.79 1.57
CA ALA A 210 6.74 3.78 2.77
C ALA A 210 8.22 4.08 2.47
N SER A 211 8.71 3.70 1.29
CA SER A 211 10.07 3.96 0.82
C SER A 211 10.18 5.14 -0.15
N LEU A 212 9.07 5.62 -0.72
CA LEU A 212 9.05 6.64 -1.78
C LEU A 212 9.79 7.94 -1.42
N GLY A 213 9.71 8.39 -0.16
CA GLY A 213 10.46 9.57 0.30
C GLY A 213 11.98 9.38 0.19
N LEU A 214 12.47 8.18 0.51
CA LEU A 214 13.88 7.81 0.43
C LEU A 214 14.32 7.59 -1.02
N GLU A 215 13.44 7.04 -1.86
CA GLU A 215 13.65 6.93 -3.31
C GLU A 215 13.78 8.30 -3.97
N ALA A 216 12.94 9.26 -3.59
CA ALA A 216 13.04 10.64 -4.06
C ALA A 216 14.38 11.29 -3.64
N LEU A 217 14.88 10.99 -2.45
CA LEU A 217 16.22 11.43 -2.01
C LEU A 217 17.35 10.76 -2.80
N LEU A 218 17.19 9.50 -3.21
CA LEU A 218 18.13 8.83 -4.12
C LEU A 218 18.14 9.47 -5.51
N VAL A 219 16.97 9.77 -6.07
CA VAL A 219 16.84 10.52 -7.31
C VAL A 219 17.47 11.91 -7.17
N ALA A 220 17.25 12.61 -6.06
CA ALA A 220 17.87 13.90 -5.77
C ALA A 220 19.40 13.82 -5.73
N PHE A 221 19.93 12.80 -5.04
CA PHE A 221 21.37 12.56 -4.94
C PHE A 221 22.00 12.34 -6.32
N LEU A 222 21.41 11.47 -7.15
CA LEU A 222 21.90 11.19 -8.49
C LEU A 222 21.82 12.44 -9.38
N LEU A 223 20.70 13.15 -9.37
CA LEU A 223 20.52 14.38 -10.15
C LEU A 223 21.52 15.48 -9.76
N ASN A 224 21.82 15.65 -8.46
CA ASN A 224 22.76 16.67 -7.99
C ASN A 224 24.20 16.42 -8.46
N LYS A 225 24.52 15.18 -8.86
CA LYS A 225 25.82 14.79 -9.43
C LYS A 225 25.85 14.89 -10.96
N MET A 226 24.73 15.26 -11.59
CA MET A 226 24.60 15.36 -13.03
C MET A 226 24.58 16.83 -13.48
N ILE A 227 25.23 17.11 -14.61
CA ILE A 227 25.00 18.36 -15.33
C ILE A 227 23.64 18.26 -16.00
N LEU A 228 22.71 19.14 -15.64
CA LEU A 228 21.38 19.20 -16.28
C LEU A 228 21.54 19.62 -17.74
N SER A 229 21.41 18.64 -18.64
CA SER A 229 21.37 18.86 -20.09
C SER A 229 19.93 18.94 -20.58
N ARG A 230 19.74 19.56 -21.76
CA ARG A 230 18.43 19.56 -22.46
C ARG A 230 17.86 18.15 -22.61
N ARG A 231 18.72 17.15 -22.87
CA ARG A 231 18.32 15.74 -23.00
C ARG A 231 17.71 15.18 -21.71
N ILE A 232 18.33 15.41 -20.55
CA ILE A 232 17.82 14.94 -19.26
C ILE A 232 16.49 15.64 -18.93
N MET A 233 16.39 16.93 -19.22
CA MET A 233 15.13 17.67 -19.11
C MET A 233 14.03 17.06 -19.97
N SER A 234 14.31 16.74 -21.24
CA SER A 234 13.34 16.09 -22.12
C SER A 234 12.91 14.72 -21.58
N PHE A 235 13.84 13.88 -21.13
CA PHE A 235 13.49 12.60 -20.51
C PHE A 235 12.65 12.78 -19.25
N PHE A 236 12.96 13.77 -18.41
CA PHE A 236 12.14 14.07 -17.24
C PHE A 236 10.73 14.52 -17.63
N ILE A 237 10.57 15.34 -18.67
CA ILE A 237 9.24 15.73 -19.17
C ILE A 237 8.46 14.51 -19.67
N LEU A 238 9.08 13.62 -20.45
CA LEU A 238 8.44 12.38 -20.90
C LEU A 238 8.03 11.47 -19.73
N TYR A 239 8.89 11.37 -18.71
CA TYR A 239 8.56 10.70 -17.46
C TYR A 239 7.34 11.32 -16.78
N MET A 240 7.27 12.65 -16.68
CA MET A 240 6.11 13.33 -16.09
C MET A 240 4.81 13.07 -16.87
N VAL A 241 4.86 13.10 -18.22
CA VAL A 241 3.70 12.76 -19.06
C VAL A 241 3.25 11.32 -18.84
N ALA A 242 4.19 10.37 -18.82
CA ALA A 242 3.89 8.97 -18.59
C ALA A 242 3.24 8.74 -17.23
N VAL A 243 3.81 9.33 -16.19
CA VAL A 243 3.32 9.20 -14.82
C VAL A 243 1.96 9.87 -14.63
N PHE A 244 1.70 10.99 -15.31
CA PHE A 244 0.36 11.59 -15.35
C PHE A 244 -0.66 10.67 -16.03
N ALA A 245 -0.29 9.96 -17.11
CA ALA A 245 -1.18 8.98 -17.74
C ALA A 245 -1.41 7.73 -16.86
N ILE A 246 -0.42 7.31 -16.07
CA ILE A 246 -0.59 6.26 -15.05
C ILE A 246 -1.54 6.76 -13.94
N ALA A 247 -1.40 8.01 -13.52
CA ALA A 247 -2.25 8.63 -12.52
C ALA A 247 -3.73 8.65 -12.94
N THR A 248 -4.03 9.03 -14.19
CA THR A 248 -5.42 9.03 -14.69
C THR A 248 -5.99 7.62 -14.77
N SER A 249 -5.18 6.64 -15.21
CA SER A 249 -5.55 5.22 -15.20
C SER A 249 -5.92 4.73 -13.79
N HIS A 250 -5.09 5.04 -12.79
CA HIS A 250 -5.34 4.70 -11.40
C HIS A 250 -6.64 5.34 -10.89
N TRP A 251 -6.86 6.62 -11.18
CA TRP A 251 -8.07 7.34 -10.79
C TRP A 251 -9.33 6.72 -11.40
N GLU A 252 -9.31 6.44 -12.71
CA GLU A 252 -10.43 5.82 -13.42
C GLU A 252 -10.77 4.44 -12.85
N ALA A 253 -9.76 3.62 -12.58
CA ALA A 253 -9.96 2.28 -12.04
C ALA A 253 -10.48 2.31 -10.59
N ALA A 254 -9.91 3.15 -9.72
CA ALA A 254 -10.42 3.34 -8.36
C ALA A 254 -11.88 3.81 -8.37
N ARG A 255 -12.21 4.78 -9.23
CA ARG A 255 -13.58 5.29 -9.40
C ARG A 255 -14.53 4.19 -9.88
N ALA A 256 -14.12 3.38 -10.85
CA ALA A 256 -14.92 2.26 -11.35
C ALA A 256 -15.18 1.22 -10.26
N SER A 257 -14.15 0.84 -9.48
CA SER A 257 -14.28 -0.07 -8.34
C SER A 257 -15.21 0.48 -7.26
N GLY A 258 -15.13 1.78 -6.95
CA GLY A 258 -16.03 2.45 -6.00
C GLY A 258 -17.48 2.48 -6.47
N PHE A 259 -17.73 2.81 -7.74
CA PHE A 259 -19.10 2.78 -8.29
C PHE A 259 -19.68 1.37 -8.35
N MET A 260 -18.86 0.35 -8.63
CA MET A 260 -19.30 -1.04 -8.55
C MET A 260 -19.74 -1.39 -7.13
N ALA A 261 -18.95 -1.04 -6.11
CA ALA A 261 -19.33 -1.25 -4.70
C ALA A 261 -20.65 -0.56 -4.36
N GLN A 262 -20.81 0.71 -4.75
CA GLN A 262 -22.06 1.47 -4.56
C GLN A 262 -23.26 0.77 -5.23
N ARG A 263 -23.11 0.38 -6.50
CA ARG A 263 -24.17 -0.29 -7.28
C ARG A 263 -24.58 -1.61 -6.64
N MET A 264 -23.62 -2.41 -6.18
CA MET A 264 -23.89 -3.67 -5.49
C MET A 264 -24.64 -3.44 -4.16
N GLY A 265 -24.27 -2.40 -3.41
CA GLY A 265 -24.99 -1.98 -2.20
C GLY A 265 -26.44 -1.59 -2.49
N GLU A 266 -26.67 -0.71 -3.46
CA GLU A 266 -28.02 -0.28 -3.87
C GLU A 266 -28.88 -1.43 -4.40
N ASN A 267 -28.30 -2.29 -5.25
CA ASN A 267 -28.99 -3.48 -5.77
C ASN A 267 -29.37 -4.45 -4.65
N THR A 268 -28.51 -4.60 -3.64
CA THR A 268 -28.82 -5.40 -2.45
C THR A 268 -30.05 -4.86 -1.73
N LEU A 269 -30.13 -3.54 -1.50
CA LEU A 269 -31.30 -2.95 -0.83
C LEU A 269 -32.57 -3.10 -1.65
N ARG A 270 -32.49 -2.93 -2.97
CA ARG A 270 -33.62 -3.18 -3.89
C ARG A 270 -34.08 -4.64 -3.83
N LEU A 271 -33.15 -5.59 -3.71
CA LEU A 271 -33.46 -7.02 -3.58
C LEU A 271 -34.07 -7.37 -2.22
N LEU A 272 -33.67 -6.68 -1.15
CA LEU A 272 -34.26 -6.88 0.19
C LEU A 272 -35.70 -6.32 0.25
N LYS A 273 -36.03 -5.27 -0.50
CA LYS A 273 -37.37 -4.63 -0.63
C LYS A 273 -37.93 -4.00 0.65
N THR A 274 -37.66 -4.59 1.80
CA THR A 274 -38.09 -4.14 3.13
C THR A 274 -36.89 -4.16 4.08
N PRO A 275 -36.91 -3.36 5.15
CA PRO A 275 -35.90 -3.44 6.19
C PRO A 275 -35.77 -4.87 6.73
N VAL A 276 -34.53 -5.38 6.75
CA VAL A 276 -34.17 -6.67 7.34
C VAL A 276 -33.05 -6.42 8.33
N ASP A 277 -33.20 -6.85 9.58
CA ASP A 277 -32.23 -6.53 10.64
C ASP A 277 -30.99 -7.44 10.63
N SER A 278 -31.14 -8.68 10.14
CA SER A 278 -30.08 -9.70 10.12
C SER A 278 -29.95 -10.37 8.75
N VAL A 279 -28.79 -10.18 8.13
CA VAL A 279 -28.46 -10.71 6.82
C VAL A 279 -27.21 -11.58 6.89
N TYR A 280 -27.25 -12.71 6.18
CA TYR A 280 -26.11 -13.57 5.94
C TYR A 280 -25.75 -13.58 4.45
N SER A 281 -24.51 -13.29 4.08
CA SER A 281 -24.05 -13.36 2.69
C SER A 281 -23.11 -14.52 2.46
N ILE A 282 -23.35 -15.28 1.42
CA ILE A 282 -22.42 -16.29 0.90
C ILE A 282 -21.80 -15.70 -0.37
N THR A 283 -20.50 -15.43 -0.33
CA THR A 283 -19.79 -14.80 -1.45
C THR A 283 -18.92 -15.85 -2.14
N LEU A 284 -19.11 -16.03 -3.44
CA LEU A 284 -18.23 -16.86 -4.24
C LEU A 284 -16.98 -16.05 -4.60
N GLU A 285 -15.81 -16.58 -4.26
CA GLU A 285 -14.54 -15.93 -4.60
C GLU A 285 -14.38 -15.83 -6.12
N ASP A 286 -14.13 -14.61 -6.58
CA ASP A 286 -13.88 -14.32 -7.98
C ASP A 286 -12.46 -14.75 -8.38
N THR A 287 -12.33 -15.30 -9.58
CA THR A 287 -11.01 -15.60 -10.18
C THR A 287 -10.40 -14.36 -10.85
N VAL A 288 -11.04 -13.20 -10.71
CA VAL A 288 -10.63 -11.94 -11.33
C VAL A 288 -9.36 -11.43 -10.64
N ALA A 289 -8.38 -11.04 -11.44
CA ALA A 289 -7.13 -10.49 -10.92
C ALA A 289 -7.41 -9.19 -10.16
N SER A 290 -6.85 -9.07 -8.95
CA SER A 290 -6.91 -7.86 -8.14
C SER A 290 -5.62 -7.05 -8.27
N TYR A 291 -5.74 -5.73 -8.12
CA TYR A 291 -4.61 -4.82 -8.04
C TYR A 291 -4.90 -3.66 -7.10
N SER A 292 -4.49 -3.84 -5.84
CA SER A 292 -4.69 -2.88 -4.75
C SER A 292 -6.15 -2.40 -4.66
N SER A 293 -6.37 -1.14 -4.32
CA SER A 293 -7.66 -0.44 -4.33
C SER A 293 -8.14 -0.04 -5.74
N PHE A 294 -7.33 -0.26 -6.78
CA PHE A 294 -7.65 0.18 -8.15
C PHE A 294 -8.50 -0.82 -8.90
N VAL A 295 -8.12 -2.09 -8.90
CA VAL A 295 -8.87 -3.17 -9.55
C VAL A 295 -9.30 -4.14 -8.45
N VAL A 296 -10.52 -3.94 -7.97
CA VAL A 296 -11.06 -4.71 -6.85
C VAL A 296 -12.09 -5.72 -7.41
N PRO A 297 -11.97 -7.02 -7.12
CA PRO A 297 -12.99 -7.99 -7.49
C PRO A 297 -14.34 -7.67 -6.81
N PRO A 298 -15.49 -7.93 -7.46
CA PRO A 298 -16.82 -7.65 -6.91
C PRO A 298 -17.01 -8.15 -5.47
N ALA A 299 -16.59 -9.38 -5.17
CA ALA A 299 -16.63 -9.95 -3.83
C ALA A 299 -15.94 -9.06 -2.76
N LYS A 300 -14.75 -8.54 -3.07
CA LYS A 300 -13.98 -7.67 -2.17
C LYS A 300 -14.55 -6.25 -2.15
N ALA A 301 -15.06 -5.75 -3.28
CA ALA A 301 -15.65 -4.42 -3.39
C ALA A 301 -16.96 -4.29 -2.61
N PHE A 302 -17.76 -5.35 -2.56
CA PHE A 302 -18.96 -5.39 -1.71
C PHE A 302 -18.64 -5.29 -0.21
N GLY A 303 -17.40 -5.64 0.17
CA GLY A 303 -16.86 -5.42 1.51
C GLY A 303 -17.63 -6.17 2.59
N TRP A 304 -17.99 -7.43 2.34
CA TRP A 304 -18.71 -8.28 3.31
C TRP A 304 -20.01 -7.67 3.83
N GLY A 305 -20.75 -6.94 2.98
CA GLY A 305 -22.01 -6.29 3.35
C GLY A 305 -21.89 -4.81 3.70
N ASN A 306 -20.67 -4.30 3.93
CA ASN A 306 -20.44 -2.89 4.27
C ASN A 306 -21.01 -1.95 3.20
N ALA A 307 -20.93 -2.33 1.91
CA ALA A 307 -21.51 -1.54 0.83
C ALA A 307 -23.04 -1.39 0.95
N ALA A 308 -23.75 -2.46 1.33
CA ALA A 308 -25.20 -2.42 1.52
C ALA A 308 -25.58 -1.66 2.79
N GLN A 309 -24.83 -1.83 3.89
CA GLN A 309 -25.04 -1.07 5.12
C GLN A 309 -24.81 0.43 4.89
N HIS A 310 -23.75 0.80 4.19
CA HIS A 310 -23.50 2.19 3.80
C HIS A 310 -24.63 2.75 2.92
N ALA A 311 -25.10 2.00 1.92
CA ALA A 311 -26.21 2.42 1.05
C ALA A 311 -27.52 2.68 1.83
N SER A 312 -27.71 2.01 2.97
CA SER A 312 -28.87 2.22 3.85
C SER A 312 -28.72 3.40 4.82
N GLY A 313 -27.56 4.08 4.82
CA GLY A 313 -27.19 5.03 5.86
C GLY A 313 -26.98 4.37 7.23
N TYR A 314 -26.51 3.12 7.24
CA TYR A 314 -26.31 2.29 8.44
C TYR A 314 -27.56 2.05 9.28
N ARG A 315 -28.76 2.19 8.69
CA ARG A 315 -30.04 1.97 9.40
C ARG A 315 -30.43 0.49 9.44
N TRP A 316 -30.22 -0.22 8.33
CA TRP A 316 -30.50 -1.65 8.21
C TRP A 316 -29.75 -2.26 7.01
N PRO A 317 -29.26 -3.51 7.10
CA PRO A 317 -29.28 -4.38 8.26
C PRO A 317 -28.29 -3.96 9.35
N GLN A 318 -28.69 -4.12 10.62
CA GLN A 318 -27.83 -3.88 11.77
C GLN A 318 -26.77 -4.97 11.94
N THR A 319 -27.11 -6.20 11.58
CA THR A 319 -26.20 -7.34 11.64
C THR A 319 -25.98 -7.92 10.25
N TRP A 320 -24.71 -7.91 9.83
CA TRP A 320 -24.26 -8.58 8.62
C TRP A 320 -23.18 -9.60 8.99
N ARG A 321 -23.33 -10.83 8.51
CA ARG A 321 -22.26 -11.83 8.54
C ARG A 321 -22.07 -12.42 7.16
N ASP A 322 -20.85 -12.80 6.86
CA ASP A 322 -20.49 -13.33 5.57
C ASP A 322 -19.73 -14.66 5.67
N THR A 323 -19.64 -15.35 4.55
CA THR A 323 -18.69 -16.44 4.33
C THR A 323 -18.24 -16.39 2.88
N SER A 324 -16.93 -16.44 2.66
CA SER A 324 -16.36 -16.58 1.33
C SER A 324 -16.17 -18.07 1.01
N LEU A 325 -16.57 -18.48 -0.20
CA LEU A 325 -16.42 -19.85 -0.70
C LEU A 325 -15.65 -19.83 -2.01
N GLN A 326 -14.74 -20.77 -2.20
CA GLN A 326 -14.16 -20.98 -3.52
C GLN A 326 -15.20 -21.57 -4.47
N ARG A 327 -15.12 -21.24 -5.76
CA ARG A 327 -16.07 -21.75 -6.78
C ARG A 327 -16.11 -23.27 -6.89
N LYS A 328 -15.03 -23.97 -6.53
CA LYS A 328 -15.00 -25.44 -6.47
C LYS A 328 -15.91 -26.02 -5.36
N ASP A 329 -16.23 -25.23 -4.34
CA ASP A 329 -16.96 -25.65 -3.15
C ASP A 329 -18.44 -25.21 -3.18
N ILE A 330 -18.98 -24.86 -4.37
CA ILE A 330 -20.37 -24.43 -4.56
C ILE A 330 -21.39 -25.43 -3.99
N ALA A 331 -21.06 -26.73 -3.98
CA ALA A 331 -21.91 -27.77 -3.39
C ALA A 331 -22.19 -27.56 -1.88
N ALA A 332 -21.40 -26.75 -1.18
CA ALA A 332 -21.59 -26.42 0.23
C ALA A 332 -22.68 -25.36 0.48
N ILE A 333 -23.12 -24.61 -0.54
CA ILE A 333 -24.09 -23.51 -0.40
C ILE A 333 -25.37 -23.94 0.32
N PRO A 334 -26.07 -25.04 -0.04
CA PRO A 334 -27.32 -25.43 0.61
C PRO A 334 -27.13 -25.69 2.12
N ARG A 335 -25.99 -26.26 2.51
CA ARG A 335 -25.64 -26.50 3.92
C ARG A 335 -25.46 -25.18 4.67
N LEU A 336 -24.75 -24.22 4.09
CA LEU A 336 -24.53 -22.90 4.68
C LEU A 336 -25.82 -22.11 4.83
N VAL A 337 -26.70 -22.13 3.82
CA VAL A 337 -28.02 -21.49 3.89
C VAL A 337 -28.82 -22.06 5.06
N LYS A 338 -28.90 -23.40 5.19
CA LYS A 338 -29.59 -24.05 6.31
C LYS A 338 -28.98 -23.69 7.67
N GLN A 339 -27.65 -23.59 7.76
CA GLN A 339 -26.96 -23.20 8.98
C GLN A 339 -27.23 -21.74 9.36
N ALA A 340 -27.19 -20.80 8.41
CA ALA A 340 -27.51 -19.40 8.64
C ALA A 340 -28.95 -19.24 9.15
N ARG A 341 -29.91 -19.98 8.58
CA ARG A 341 -31.29 -19.97 9.07
C ARG A 341 -31.43 -20.49 10.50
N ARG A 342 -30.75 -21.60 10.82
CA ARG A 342 -30.71 -22.11 12.20
C ARG A 342 -30.10 -21.12 13.20
N LYS A 343 -29.19 -20.26 12.75
CA LYS A 343 -28.59 -19.18 13.55
C LYS A 343 -29.47 -17.93 13.66
N GLY A 344 -30.66 -17.91 13.04
CA GLY A 344 -31.62 -16.81 13.16
C GLY A 344 -31.43 -15.66 12.15
N TYR A 345 -30.65 -15.84 11.08
CA TYR A 345 -30.56 -14.83 10.01
C TYR A 345 -31.86 -14.77 9.21
N ARG A 346 -32.44 -13.56 9.11
CA ARG A 346 -33.72 -13.31 8.44
C ARG A 346 -33.62 -13.35 6.93
N CYS A 347 -32.47 -13.00 6.35
CA CYS A 347 -32.24 -13.15 4.91
C CYS A 347 -30.89 -13.79 4.65
N VAL A 348 -30.84 -14.69 3.68
CA VAL A 348 -29.59 -15.29 3.18
C VAL A 348 -29.43 -14.93 1.71
N LEU A 349 -28.31 -14.29 1.38
CA LEU A 349 -27.97 -13.83 0.04
C LEU A 349 -26.79 -14.63 -0.51
N ILE A 350 -26.76 -14.83 -1.83
CA ILE A 350 -25.63 -15.40 -2.54
C ILE A 350 -25.10 -14.36 -3.53
N TYR A 351 -23.79 -14.12 -3.47
CA TYR A 351 -23.06 -13.23 -4.36
C TYR A 351 -22.17 -14.05 -5.29
N ASP A 352 -22.33 -13.87 -6.61
CA ASP A 352 -21.45 -14.42 -7.64
C ASP A 352 -21.03 -13.28 -8.58
N GLY A 353 -19.81 -12.78 -8.41
CA GLY A 353 -19.38 -11.53 -9.02
C GLY A 353 -20.29 -10.37 -8.62
N GLU A 354 -20.81 -9.64 -9.62
CA GLU A 354 -21.80 -8.57 -9.41
C GLU A 354 -23.24 -9.08 -9.22
N SER A 355 -23.50 -10.36 -9.49
CA SER A 355 -24.85 -10.93 -9.41
C SER A 355 -25.22 -11.29 -7.96
N ILE A 356 -26.44 -10.92 -7.57
CA ILE A 356 -26.94 -11.07 -6.21
C ILE A 356 -28.27 -11.80 -6.26
N SER A 357 -28.40 -12.88 -5.49
CA SER A 357 -29.65 -13.66 -5.41
C SER A 357 -30.05 -13.92 -3.96
N VAL A 358 -31.36 -14.01 -3.74
CA VAL A 358 -31.94 -14.34 -2.43
C VAL A 358 -32.09 -15.86 -2.34
N ALA A 359 -31.33 -16.49 -1.45
CA ALA A 359 -31.42 -17.93 -1.23
C ALA A 359 -32.54 -18.32 -0.26
N SER A 360 -32.85 -17.45 0.71
CA SER A 360 -33.90 -17.69 1.71
C SER A 360 -34.34 -16.39 2.41
N ARG A 361 -35.64 -16.27 2.73
CA ARG A 361 -36.28 -15.15 3.46
C ARG A 361 -37.18 -15.64 4.57
#